data_AF-A0A920SCG0-F1
#
_entry.id   AF-A0A920SCG0-F1
#
_cell.length_a   1.000
_cell.length_b   1.000
_cell.length_c   1.000
_cell.angle_alpha   90.00
_cell.angle_beta   90.00
_cell.angle_gamma   90.00
#
_symmetry.space_group_name_H-M   'P 1'
#
loop_
_entity.id
_entity.type
_entity.pdbx_description
1 polymer ?
#
loop_
_entity_poly.entity_id
_entity_poly.type
_entity_poly.pdbx_seq_one_letter_code
_entity_poly.pdbx_strand_id
1 'polypeptide(L)'
;MKQPRNRPVFLSAEWSDLLFANYVVDPTLLAPLVPKGTELDFHDGKCYISLVAFQFLDPKVFGIPAFPNRNFNEINLRFYVKRPLSDGKEQTGVVFIKEIVPSRLIAGAARTLYGENYIAMNMDHEIKNDRASQEIKLTYRCGRGEFYNRFLRLYLPRVR
;
A
#
# COMPACT_ATOMS: atom_id res chain seq x y z
N MET A 1 3.25 -32.62 -14.54
CA MET A 1 3.22 -31.14 -14.38
C MET A 1 1.78 -30.66 -14.49
N LYS A 2 1.20 -30.05 -13.44
CA LYS A 2 -0.15 -29.47 -13.53
C LYS A 2 -0.06 -28.20 -14.38
N GLN A 3 -0.74 -28.16 -15.53
CA GLN A 3 -0.86 -26.91 -16.30
C GLN A 3 -1.46 -25.82 -15.39
N PRO A 4 -0.93 -24.58 -15.43
CA PRO A 4 -1.53 -23.49 -14.68
C PRO A 4 -2.96 -23.30 -15.17
N ARG A 5 -3.93 -23.35 -14.26
CA ARG A 5 -5.33 -23.04 -14.58
C ARG A 5 -5.36 -21.61 -15.12
N ASN A 6 -5.87 -21.43 -16.34
CA ASN A 6 -6.10 -20.14 -16.97
C ASN A 6 -7.28 -19.44 -16.26
N ARG A 7 -7.05 -19.00 -15.02
CA ARG A 7 -8.00 -18.22 -14.25
C ARG A 7 -7.92 -16.78 -14.75
N PRO A 8 -9.06 -16.13 -15.02
CA PRO A 8 -9.02 -14.73 -15.42
C PRO A 8 -8.36 -13.90 -14.32
N VAL A 9 -7.47 -12.99 -14.71
CA VAL A 9 -6.81 -12.07 -13.80
C VAL A 9 -7.88 -11.19 -13.17
N PHE A 10 -8.07 -11.32 -11.86
CA PHE A 10 -9.10 -10.57 -11.13
C PHE A 10 -8.84 -9.06 -11.18
N LEU A 11 -7.60 -8.65 -10.89
CA LEU A 11 -7.19 -7.25 -10.86
C LEU A 11 -5.80 -7.12 -11.51
N SER A 12 -5.63 -6.14 -12.39
CA SER A 12 -4.32 -5.69 -12.86
C SER A 12 -4.21 -4.17 -12.70
N ALA A 13 -3.07 -3.68 -12.23
CA ALA A 13 -2.76 -2.28 -12.06
C ALA A 13 -1.25 -2.05 -12.12
N GLU A 14 -0.82 -0.82 -12.39
CA GLU A 14 0.58 -0.39 -12.34
C GLU A 14 0.80 0.48 -11.11
N TRP A 15 1.93 0.28 -10.42
CA TRP A 15 2.34 1.09 -9.29
C TRP A 15 3.56 1.93 -9.67
N SER A 16 3.50 3.24 -9.40
CA SER A 16 4.61 4.16 -9.63
C SER A 16 4.83 5.08 -8.44
N ASP A 17 6.01 5.70 -8.39
CA ASP A 17 6.40 6.70 -7.40
C ASP A 17 6.18 6.24 -5.95
N LEU A 18 6.78 5.11 -5.60
CA LEU A 18 6.59 4.51 -4.29
C LEU A 18 7.45 5.19 -3.21
N LEU A 19 6.81 5.57 -2.11
CA LEU A 19 7.46 6.07 -0.91
C LEU A 19 7.18 5.10 0.25
N PHE A 20 8.23 4.54 0.82
CA PHE A 20 8.18 3.67 1.99
C PHE A 20 8.72 4.39 3.23
N ALA A 21 8.00 4.33 4.34
CA ALA A 21 8.51 4.65 5.67
C ALA A 21 8.17 3.51 6.61
N ASN A 22 9.20 2.91 7.17
CA ASN A 22 9.10 1.77 8.08
C ASN A 22 9.48 2.23 9.48
N TYR A 23 8.63 1.93 10.45
CA TYR A 23 8.83 2.29 11.85
C TYR A 23 8.85 1.03 12.70
N VAL A 24 9.81 0.95 13.61
CA VAL A 24 9.82 -0.07 14.66
C VAL A 24 8.75 0.30 15.68
N VAL A 25 7.93 -0.68 16.05
CA VAL A 25 6.85 -0.48 17.03
C VAL A 25 6.86 -1.59 18.07
N ASP A 26 6.27 -1.31 19.23
CA ASP A 26 5.99 -2.35 20.22
C ASP A 26 5.00 -3.38 19.64
N PRO A 27 5.34 -4.68 19.61
CA PRO A 27 4.46 -5.73 19.09
C PRO A 27 3.07 -5.77 19.75
N THR A 28 2.97 -5.33 21.01
CA THR A 28 1.70 -5.32 21.76
C THR A 28 0.65 -4.38 21.13
N LEU A 29 1.09 -3.35 20.41
CA LEU A 29 0.20 -2.44 19.66
C LEU A 29 -0.49 -3.16 18.49
N LEU A 30 0.18 -4.17 17.91
CA LEU A 30 -0.30 -4.89 16.73
C LEU A 30 -0.97 -6.22 17.07
N ALA A 31 -0.66 -6.83 18.22
CA ALA A 31 -1.20 -8.11 18.65
C ALA A 31 -2.74 -8.24 18.52
N PRO A 32 -3.56 -7.23 18.88
CA PRO A 32 -5.02 -7.30 18.72
C PRO A 32 -5.49 -7.33 17.26
N LEU A 33 -4.65 -6.91 16.32
CA LEU A 33 -4.95 -6.81 14.89
C LEU A 33 -4.46 -8.03 14.10
N VAL A 34 -3.74 -8.96 14.73
CA VAL A 34 -3.18 -10.14 14.08
C VAL A 34 -4.30 -11.11 13.68
N PRO A 35 -4.44 -11.45 12.38
CA PRO A 35 -5.44 -12.41 11.94
C PRO A 35 -5.21 -13.81 12.51
N LYS A 36 -6.30 -14.53 12.75
CA LYS A 36 -6.24 -15.92 13.23
C LYS A 36 -5.43 -16.81 12.29
N GLY A 37 -4.51 -17.59 12.86
CA GLY A 37 -3.63 -18.49 12.11
C GLY A 37 -2.43 -17.80 11.48
N THR A 38 -2.13 -16.58 11.90
CA THR A 38 -0.90 -15.86 11.58
C THR A 38 -0.22 -15.37 12.85
N GLU A 39 1.06 -15.06 12.75
CA GLU A 39 1.91 -14.54 13.81
C GLU A 39 2.60 -13.26 13.32
N LEU A 40 2.97 -12.35 14.23
CA LEU A 40 3.74 -11.17 13.85
C LEU A 40 5.08 -11.58 13.24
N ASP A 41 5.43 -10.93 12.14
CA ASP A 41 6.72 -11.10 11.50
C ASP A 41 7.74 -10.11 12.07
N PHE A 42 8.95 -10.60 12.31
CA PHE A 42 10.04 -9.83 12.91
C PHE A 42 11.24 -9.85 11.97
N HIS A 43 11.70 -8.65 11.61
CA HIS A 43 12.92 -8.48 10.83
C HIS A 43 14.03 -7.99 11.77
N ASP A 44 15.13 -8.76 11.85
CA ASP A 44 16.22 -8.52 12.81
C ASP A 44 15.74 -8.34 14.25
N GLY A 45 14.78 -9.19 14.67
CA GLY A 45 14.18 -9.15 16.00
C GLY A 45 13.26 -7.93 16.26
N LYS A 46 12.96 -7.12 15.24
CA LYS A 46 12.13 -5.91 15.35
C LYS A 46 10.81 -6.08 14.61
N CYS A 47 9.73 -5.59 15.22
CA CYS A 47 8.41 -5.55 14.60
C CYS A 47 8.22 -4.21 13.89
N TYR A 48 7.76 -4.24 12.64
CA TYR A 48 7.62 -3.06 11.80
C TYR A 48 6.18 -2.79 11.40
N ILE A 49 5.85 -1.50 11.37
CA ILE A 49 4.72 -0.95 10.63
C ILE A 49 5.26 -0.10 9.48
N SER A 50 4.55 -0.11 8.35
CA SER A 50 4.92 0.62 7.15
C SER A 50 3.81 1.53 6.69
N LEU A 51 4.18 2.77 6.39
CA LEU A 51 3.40 3.68 5.57
C LEU A 51 3.94 3.61 4.14
N VAL A 52 3.10 3.21 3.19
CA VAL A 52 3.48 3.08 1.78
C VAL A 52 2.57 3.97 0.96
N ALA A 53 3.14 4.97 0.30
CA ALA A 53 2.43 5.90 -0.58
C ALA A 53 2.85 5.67 -2.02
N PHE A 54 1.89 5.63 -2.95
CA PHE A 54 2.16 5.33 -4.35
C PHE A 54 1.00 5.79 -5.24
N GLN A 55 1.26 5.87 -6.54
CA GLN A 55 0.19 6.02 -7.53
C GLN A 55 -0.29 4.64 -7.96
N PHE A 56 -1.61 4.45 -7.90
CA PHE A 56 -2.31 3.29 -8.43
C PHE A 56 -2.86 3.64 -9.81
N LEU A 57 -2.26 3.05 -10.85
CA LEU A 57 -2.49 3.42 -12.25
C LEU A 57 -3.15 2.28 -13.03
N ASP A 58 -4.00 2.68 -13.98
CA ASP A 58 -4.68 1.79 -14.93
C ASP A 58 -5.37 0.54 -14.33
N PRO A 59 -6.10 0.64 -13.20
CA PRO A 59 -6.70 -0.54 -12.62
C PRO A 59 -7.82 -1.12 -13.49
N LYS A 60 -7.71 -2.42 -13.73
CA LYS A 60 -8.65 -3.21 -14.51
C LYS A 60 -9.13 -4.40 -13.69
N VAL A 61 -10.45 -4.52 -13.54
CA VAL A 61 -11.10 -5.67 -12.91
C VAL A 61 -11.57 -6.60 -14.00
N PHE A 62 -11.07 -7.84 -14.01
CA PHE A 62 -11.30 -8.81 -15.09
C PHE A 62 -11.02 -8.25 -16.50
N GLY A 63 -9.98 -7.41 -16.62
CA GLY A 63 -9.59 -6.75 -17.88
C GLY A 63 -10.40 -5.50 -18.25
N ILE A 64 -11.45 -5.17 -17.51
CA ILE A 64 -12.29 -3.99 -17.74
C ILE A 64 -11.80 -2.85 -16.85
N PRO A 65 -11.57 -1.63 -17.38
CA PRO A 65 -11.22 -0.46 -16.58
C PRO A 65 -12.19 -0.26 -15.40
N ALA A 66 -11.66 -0.18 -14.18
CA ALA A 66 -12.49 -0.17 -12.98
C ALA A 66 -13.41 1.07 -12.87
N PHE A 67 -12.91 2.25 -13.27
CA PHE A 67 -13.64 3.53 -13.20
C PHE A 67 -13.21 4.52 -14.32
N PRO A 68 -14.03 5.52 -14.66
CA PRO A 68 -13.58 6.71 -15.39
C PRO A 68 -12.59 7.51 -14.51
N ASN A 69 -11.46 7.98 -15.07
CA ASN A 69 -10.35 8.61 -14.31
C ASN A 69 -9.80 7.71 -13.19
N ARG A 70 -9.52 6.46 -13.54
CA ARG A 70 -9.10 5.36 -12.65
C ARG A 70 -7.73 5.50 -11.96
N ASN A 71 -6.94 6.51 -12.28
CA ASN A 71 -5.66 6.71 -11.64
C ASN A 71 -5.86 7.46 -10.34
N PHE A 72 -5.29 6.97 -9.24
CA PHE A 72 -5.43 7.60 -7.94
C PHE A 72 -4.21 7.38 -7.05
N ASN A 73 -4.06 8.21 -6.03
CA ASN A 73 -3.05 8.01 -4.99
C ASN A 73 -3.58 7.04 -3.94
N GLU A 74 -2.71 6.18 -3.45
CA GLU A 74 -3.01 5.28 -2.35
C GLU A 74 -1.95 5.40 -1.26
N ILE A 75 -2.40 5.39 -0.01
CA ILE A 75 -1.53 5.24 1.16
C ILE A 75 -2.00 4.04 1.96
N ASN A 76 -1.15 3.03 2.10
CA ASN A 76 -1.40 1.89 2.97
C ASN A 76 -0.67 2.07 4.30
N LEU A 77 -1.40 1.85 5.39
CA LEU A 77 -0.82 1.59 6.70
C LEU A 77 -0.90 0.09 6.97
N ARG A 78 0.25 -0.58 7.00
CA ARG A 78 0.30 -2.05 7.08
C ARG A 78 1.41 -2.54 8.01
N PHE A 79 1.25 -3.77 8.49
CA PHE A 79 2.30 -4.50 9.21
C PHE A 79 2.47 -5.89 8.63
N TYR A 80 3.47 -6.62 9.12
CA TYR A 80 3.92 -7.88 8.55
C TYR A 80 3.55 -9.05 9.45
N VAL A 81 3.10 -10.14 8.83
CA VAL A 81 2.75 -11.39 9.50
C VAL A 81 3.34 -12.57 8.75
N LYS A 82 3.46 -13.68 9.45
CA LYS A 82 3.82 -14.97 8.89
C LYS A 82 2.77 -16.01 9.25
N ARG A 83 2.57 -16.96 8.35
CA ARG A 83 1.67 -18.10 8.54
C ARG A 83 2.50 -19.38 8.52
N PRO A 84 2.58 -20.11 9.65
CA PRO A 84 3.12 -21.46 9.63
C PRO A 84 2.16 -22.38 8.86
N LEU A 85 2.71 -23.18 7.96
CA LEU A 85 1.99 -24.17 7.16
C LEU A 85 2.20 -25.57 7.72
N SER A 86 1.26 -26.48 7.43
CA SER A 86 1.27 -27.86 7.93
C SER A 86 2.47 -28.69 7.45
N ASP A 87 3.12 -28.27 6.36
CA ASP A 87 4.32 -28.91 5.80
C ASP A 87 5.63 -28.34 6.38
N GLY A 88 5.56 -27.55 7.46
CA GLY A 88 6.72 -26.95 8.14
C GLY A 88 7.27 -25.71 7.45
N LYS A 89 6.66 -25.25 6.34
CA LYS A 89 7.03 -24.00 5.67
C LYS A 89 6.35 -22.80 6.33
N GLU A 90 6.89 -21.61 6.10
CA GLU A 90 6.26 -20.35 6.47
C GLU A 90 5.86 -19.57 5.21
N GLN A 91 4.73 -18.88 5.28
CA GLN A 91 4.28 -17.95 4.25
C GLN A 91 4.22 -16.54 4.84
N THR A 92 4.92 -15.59 4.22
CA THR A 92 4.85 -14.18 4.63
C THR A 92 3.60 -13.51 4.08
N GLY A 93 3.12 -12.50 4.81
CA GLY A 93 1.94 -11.73 4.47
C GLY A 93 2.01 -10.32 5.04
N VAL A 94 1.10 -9.48 4.57
CA VAL A 94 0.89 -8.14 5.11
C VAL A 94 -0.55 -8.04 5.59
N VAL A 95 -0.75 -7.23 6.63
CA VAL A 95 -2.07 -6.89 7.14
C VAL A 95 -2.27 -5.40 7.00
N PHE A 96 -3.32 -5.01 6.30
CA PHE A 96 -3.69 -3.62 6.09
C PHE A 96 -4.54 -3.12 7.26
N ILE A 97 -3.98 -2.24 8.08
CA ILE A 97 -4.72 -1.57 9.16
C ILE A 97 -5.69 -0.56 8.55
N LYS A 98 -5.20 0.20 7.55
CA LYS A 98 -5.96 1.19 6.79
C LYS A 98 -5.42 1.31 5.38
N GLU A 99 -6.34 1.54 4.45
CA GLU A 99 -6.03 1.94 3.08
C GLU A 99 -6.72 3.25 2.78
N ILE A 100 -5.95 4.24 2.35
CA ILE A 100 -6.41 5.61 2.19
C ILE A 100 -6.39 5.94 0.70
N VAL A 101 -7.56 6.31 0.17
CA VAL A 101 -7.77 6.64 -1.25
C VAL A 101 -8.52 7.98 -1.40
N PRO A 102 -8.46 8.65 -2.57
CA PRO A 102 -9.07 9.98 -2.73
C PRO A 102 -10.61 9.96 -2.83
N SER A 103 -11.22 8.81 -3.11
CA SER A 103 -12.63 8.72 -3.46
C SER A 103 -13.41 7.80 -2.53
N ARG A 104 -14.56 8.29 -2.05
CA ARG A 104 -15.53 7.49 -1.27
C ARG A 104 -16.11 6.33 -2.08
N LEU A 105 -16.29 6.52 -3.39
CA LEU A 105 -16.77 5.48 -4.29
C LEU A 105 -15.75 4.34 -4.39
N ILE A 106 -14.48 4.69 -4.61
CA ILE A 106 -13.37 3.72 -4.67
C ILE A 106 -13.26 2.99 -3.33
N ALA A 107 -13.27 3.72 -2.21
CA ALA A 107 -13.21 3.11 -0.87
C ALA A 107 -14.39 2.16 -0.60
N GLY A 108 -15.60 2.51 -1.03
CA GLY A 108 -16.79 1.67 -0.88
C GLY A 108 -16.72 0.39 -1.70
N ALA A 109 -16.33 0.51 -2.98
CA ALA A 109 -16.14 -0.64 -3.86
C ALA A 109 -15.03 -1.57 -3.35
N ALA A 110 -13.87 -1.00 -2.99
CA ALA A 110 -12.72 -1.75 -2.49
C ALA A 110 -13.02 -2.48 -1.17
N ARG A 111 -13.71 -1.83 -0.21
CA ARG A 111 -14.15 -2.51 1.03
C ARG A 111 -15.06 -3.70 0.75
N THR A 112 -15.91 -3.60 -0.27
CA THR A 112 -16.85 -4.67 -0.65
C THR A 112 -16.12 -5.83 -1.34
N LEU A 113 -15.11 -5.52 -2.17
CA LEU A 113 -14.37 -6.52 -2.95
C LEU A 113 -13.26 -7.22 -2.15
N TYR A 114 -12.51 -6.47 -1.33
CA TYR A 114 -11.33 -6.96 -0.61
C TYR A 114 -11.58 -7.26 0.87
N GLY A 115 -12.66 -6.71 1.46
CA GLY A 115 -12.92 -6.87 2.90
C GLY A 115 -11.97 -6.08 3.80
N GLU A 116 -11.21 -5.14 3.23
CA GLU A 116 -10.18 -4.36 3.91
C GLU A 116 -10.66 -2.96 4.34
N ASN A 117 -9.96 -2.34 5.28
CA ASN A 117 -10.35 -1.08 5.90
C ASN A 117 -10.00 0.14 5.04
N TYR A 118 -10.67 0.26 3.89
CA TYR A 118 -10.56 1.40 2.99
C TYR A 118 -11.28 2.63 3.55
N ILE A 119 -10.62 3.78 3.54
CA ILE A 119 -11.17 5.08 3.89
C ILE A 119 -10.86 6.12 2.83
N ALA A 120 -11.77 7.09 2.69
CA ALA A 120 -11.55 8.22 1.79
C ALA A 120 -10.99 9.44 2.55
N MET A 121 -10.00 10.09 1.94
CA MET A 121 -9.42 11.37 2.38
C MET A 121 -9.10 12.21 1.15
N ASN A 122 -9.00 13.54 1.30
CA ASN A 122 -8.47 14.38 0.23
C ASN A 122 -7.00 14.04 0.04
N MET A 123 -6.57 13.77 -1.19
CA MET A 123 -5.20 13.38 -1.49
C MET A 123 -4.67 14.11 -2.72
N ASP A 124 -3.39 14.47 -2.65
CA ASP A 124 -2.62 14.98 -3.79
C ASP A 124 -1.19 14.41 -3.73
N HIS A 125 -0.52 14.46 -4.87
CA HIS A 125 0.90 14.19 -4.95
C HIS A 125 1.59 15.26 -5.78
N GLU A 126 2.88 15.43 -5.55
CA GLU A 126 3.72 16.37 -6.28
C GLU A 126 5.10 15.76 -6.51
N ILE A 127 5.54 15.78 -7.77
CA ILE A 127 6.88 15.39 -8.18
C ILE A 127 7.58 16.63 -8.71
N LYS A 128 8.62 17.08 -8.01
CA LYS A 128 9.45 18.23 -8.40
C LYS A 128 10.86 17.78 -8.71
N ASN A 129 11.31 18.08 -9.92
CA ASN A 129 12.68 17.86 -10.34
C ASN A 129 13.44 19.18 -10.24
N ASP A 130 14.36 19.26 -9.28
CA ASP A 130 15.26 20.39 -9.19
C ASP A 130 16.45 20.15 -10.12
N ARG A 131 16.49 20.91 -11.22
CA ARG A 131 17.55 20.80 -12.23
C ARG A 131 18.91 21.28 -11.73
N ALA A 132 18.94 22.15 -10.72
CA ALA A 132 20.18 22.70 -10.17
C ALA A 132 20.85 21.71 -9.20
N SER A 133 20.07 21.07 -8.33
CA SER A 133 20.57 20.08 -7.36
C SER A 133 20.56 18.63 -7.88
N GLN A 134 19.95 18.38 -9.04
CA GLN A 134 19.63 17.05 -9.56
C GLN A 134 18.75 16.22 -8.61
N GLU A 135 18.09 16.83 -7.64
CA GLU A 135 17.21 16.14 -6.71
C GLU A 135 15.79 15.96 -7.26
N ILE A 136 15.21 14.80 -6.98
CA ILE A 136 13.79 14.53 -7.19
C ILE A 136 13.10 14.57 -5.84
N LYS A 137 12.12 15.46 -5.72
CA LYS A 137 11.22 15.57 -4.56
C LYS A 137 9.88 14.95 -4.87
N LEU A 138 9.57 13.86 -4.19
CA LEU A 138 8.27 13.21 -4.22
C LEU A 138 7.52 13.53 -2.93
N THR A 139 6.31 14.09 -3.05
CA THR A 139 5.45 14.42 -1.91
C THR A 139 4.08 13.83 -2.12
N TYR A 140 3.56 13.14 -1.11
CA TYR A 140 2.15 12.77 -0.97
C TYR A 140 1.52 13.56 0.18
N ARG A 141 0.27 13.97 -0.01
CA ARG A 141 -0.52 14.64 1.03
C ARG A 141 -1.85 13.90 1.19
N CYS A 142 -2.30 13.73 2.42
CA CYS A 142 -3.63 13.18 2.71
C CYS A 142 -4.28 13.88 3.91
N GLY A 143 -5.57 14.17 3.85
CA GLY A 143 -6.21 14.97 4.89
C GLY A 143 -7.74 15.01 4.87
N ARG A 144 -8.30 15.67 5.89
CA ARG A 144 -9.73 15.99 5.99
C ARG A 144 -9.90 17.44 6.45
N GLY A 145 -10.64 18.22 5.68
CA GLY A 145 -10.84 19.63 5.97
C GLY A 145 -9.52 20.40 5.92
N GLU A 146 -9.14 21.02 7.04
CA GLU A 146 -7.89 21.79 7.19
C GLU A 146 -6.69 20.94 7.64
N PHE A 147 -6.93 19.71 8.12
CA PHE A 147 -5.86 18.84 8.62
C PHE A 147 -5.28 17.97 7.52
N TYR A 148 -3.98 18.15 7.23
CA TYR A 148 -3.25 17.37 6.23
C TYR A 148 -1.98 16.77 6.82
N ASN A 149 -1.78 15.48 6.55
CA ASN A 149 -0.51 14.80 6.72
C ASN A 149 0.29 14.93 5.42
N ARG A 150 1.60 15.06 5.54
CA ARG A 150 2.53 15.17 4.42
C ARG A 150 3.59 14.09 4.55
N PHE A 151 3.78 13.33 3.48
CA PHE A 151 4.79 12.31 3.38
C PHE A 151 5.70 12.64 2.20
N LEU A 152 6.98 12.89 2.46
CA LEU A 152 7.90 13.38 1.43
C LEU A 152 9.23 12.64 1.46
N ARG A 153 9.85 12.52 0.29
CA ARG A 153 11.20 12.04 0.11
C ARG A 153 11.94 12.89 -0.91
N LEU A 154 13.18 13.24 -0.57
CA LEU A 154 14.17 13.76 -1.49
C LEU A 154 15.11 12.61 -1.85
N TYR A 155 15.38 12.42 -3.13
CA TYR A 155 16.38 11.45 -3.57
C TYR A 155 17.11 11.93 -4.81
N LEU A 156 18.38 11.53 -4.90
CA LEU A 156 19.19 11.71 -6.10
C LEU A 156 18.92 10.52 -7.03
N PRO A 157 18.58 10.76 -8.31
CA PRO A 157 18.46 9.68 -9.28
C PRO A 157 19.82 9.01 -9.44
N ARG A 158 19.90 7.69 -9.19
CA ARG A 158 21.08 6.92 -9.57
C ARG A 158 21.18 6.96 -11.09
N VAL A 159 22.25 7.55 -11.61
CA VAL A 159 22.65 7.40 -13.01
C VAL A 159 22.84 5.89 -13.24
N ARG A 160 22.02 5.32 -14.14
CA ARG A 160 22.15 3.91 -14.56
C ARG A 160 23.32 3.75 -15.52
#